data_AF-A0A2W1B9X3-F1
#
_entry.id   AF-A0A2W1B9X3-F1
#
_cell.length_a   1.000
_cell.length_b   1.000
_cell.length_c   1.000
_cell.angle_alpha   90.00
_cell.angle_beta   90.00
_cell.angle_gamma   90.00
#
_symmetry.space_group_name_H-M   'P 1'
#
loop_
_entity.id
_entity.type
_entity.pdbx_description
1 polymer ?
#
loop_
_entity_poly.entity_id
_entity_poly.type
_entity_poly.pdbx_seq_one_letter_code
_entity_poly.pdbx_strand_id
1 'polypeptide(L)'
;MYSFEGVKQILETSIDSLVDNFIKEPYIHRCEHSLHCELYTMLTSHRALQGLYPIGNSPYKASLVHKEWPEPLRRKGKRGRGKVDLAILNREDLMDPVAASRKSGLLPQRVRPFKEIEVFTRGFLMPAFIVELGLNYKVATHLRPDHDKLLNSGYSKGGKDRGAYLVHLWQPHRGIKDKKVVWKDLNAFISTSNVEVAIVVFTASHIWVKHLSDKVITETPI
;
A
#
# COMPACT_ATOMS: atom_id res chain seq x y z
N MET A 1 10.67 -6.95 20.47
CA MET A 1 10.39 -5.51 20.30
C MET A 1 10.05 -5.30 18.83
N TYR A 2 8.93 -4.64 18.54
CA TYR A 2 8.45 -4.42 17.16
C TYR A 2 9.24 -3.27 16.55
N SER A 3 10.06 -3.52 15.53
CA SER A 3 10.84 -2.49 14.85
C SER A 3 10.24 -2.19 13.49
N PHE A 4 10.34 -0.93 13.06
CA PHE A 4 9.94 -0.50 11.72
C PHE A 4 10.51 -1.44 10.64
N GLU A 5 11.80 -1.75 10.71
CA GLU A 5 12.45 -2.63 9.72
C GLU A 5 11.96 -4.08 9.75
N GLY A 6 11.63 -4.61 10.93
CA GLY A 6 11.05 -5.96 11.01
C GLY A 6 9.71 -6.02 10.29
N VAL A 7 8.89 -4.99 10.44
CA VAL A 7 7.58 -4.87 9.78
C VAL A 7 7.71 -4.67 8.30
N LYS A 8 8.65 -3.80 7.90
CA LYS A 8 8.99 -3.57 6.51
C LYS A 8 9.34 -4.89 5.83
N GLN A 9 10.23 -5.68 6.43
CA GLN A 9 10.63 -6.97 5.90
C GLN A 9 9.44 -7.93 5.77
N ILE A 10 8.54 -7.98 6.75
CA ILE A 10 7.32 -8.80 6.69
C ILE A 10 6.43 -8.36 5.54
N LEU A 11 6.20 -7.05 5.40
CA LEU A 11 5.38 -6.49 4.33
C LEU A 11 5.96 -6.78 2.95
N GLU A 12 7.25 -6.52 2.76
CA GLU A 12 7.93 -6.73 1.49
C GLU A 12 7.93 -8.21 1.10
N THR A 13 8.23 -9.10 2.05
CA THR A 13 8.15 -10.55 1.84
C THR A 13 6.73 -11.01 1.50
N SER A 14 5.70 -10.42 2.12
CA SER A 14 4.30 -10.75 1.83
C SER A 14 3.89 -10.28 0.42
N ILE A 15 4.36 -9.11 -0.01
CA ILE A 15 4.12 -8.60 -1.37
C ILE A 15 4.83 -9.49 -2.40
N ASP A 16 6.08 -9.86 -2.18
CA ASP A 16 6.81 -10.74 -3.10
C ASP A 16 6.17 -12.14 -3.14
N SER A 17 5.68 -12.66 -2.01
CA SER A 17 4.91 -13.92 -1.97
C SER A 17 3.58 -13.82 -2.74
N LEU A 18 2.88 -12.68 -2.65
CA LEU A 18 1.67 -12.41 -3.42
C LEU A 18 1.97 -12.40 -4.93
N VAL A 19 3.09 -11.79 -5.33
CA VAL A 19 3.58 -11.78 -6.71
C VAL A 19 3.87 -13.20 -7.20
N ASP A 20 4.62 -13.99 -6.43
CA ASP A 20 4.94 -15.39 -6.74
C ASP A 20 3.69 -16.25 -6.90
N ASN A 21 2.73 -16.11 -5.98
CA ASN A 21 1.47 -16.83 -6.04
C ASN A 21 0.66 -16.44 -7.28
N PHE A 22 0.63 -15.15 -7.62
CA PHE A 22 -0.07 -14.66 -8.80
C PHE A 22 0.57 -15.15 -10.12
N ILE A 23 1.90 -15.28 -10.18
CA ILE A 23 2.59 -15.83 -11.34
C ILE A 23 2.21 -17.31 -11.53
N LYS A 24 2.14 -18.08 -10.45
CA LYS A 24 1.77 -19.50 -10.48
C LYS A 24 0.30 -19.72 -10.86
N GLU A 25 -0.60 -18.96 -10.24
CA GLU A 25 -2.05 -19.14 -10.34
C GLU A 25 -2.78 -17.82 -10.61
N PRO A 26 -2.64 -17.23 -11.82
CA PRO A 26 -3.06 -15.84 -12.07
C PRO A 26 -4.56 -15.58 -11.97
N TYR A 27 -5.39 -16.62 -11.95
CA TYR A 27 -6.85 -16.52 -11.84
C TYR A 27 -7.41 -16.93 -10.48
N ILE A 28 -6.56 -17.22 -9.49
CA ILE A 28 -7.03 -17.45 -8.12
C ILE A 28 -7.78 -16.23 -7.57
N HIS A 29 -7.45 -15.03 -8.04
CA HIS A 29 -8.17 -13.78 -7.79
C HIS A 29 -8.99 -13.33 -8.98
N ARG A 30 -10.32 -13.34 -8.85
CA ARG A 30 -11.21 -12.76 -9.87
C ARG A 30 -11.20 -11.24 -9.87
N CYS A 31 -11.05 -10.61 -8.70
CA CYS A 31 -11.13 -9.16 -8.55
C CYS A 31 -10.07 -8.63 -7.60
N GLU A 32 -9.76 -7.34 -7.75
CA GLU A 32 -8.77 -6.62 -6.94
C GLU A 32 -9.03 -6.76 -5.43
N HIS A 33 -10.29 -6.74 -5.01
CA HIS A 33 -10.65 -6.87 -3.60
C HIS A 33 -10.19 -8.19 -2.98
N SER A 34 -10.11 -9.27 -3.77
CA SER A 34 -9.61 -10.56 -3.29
C SER A 34 -8.09 -10.55 -3.07
N LEU A 35 -7.33 -9.75 -3.85
CA LEU A 35 -5.91 -9.48 -3.58
C LEU A 35 -5.73 -8.70 -2.28
N HIS A 36 -6.61 -7.70 -2.03
CA HIS A 36 -6.56 -6.93 -0.79
C HIS A 36 -6.77 -7.85 0.42
N CYS A 37 -7.71 -8.79 0.31
CA CYS A 37 -7.98 -9.77 1.35
C CYS A 37 -6.81 -10.74 1.56
N GLU A 38 -6.17 -11.22 0.49
CA GLU A 38 -5.01 -12.12 0.62
C GLU A 38 -3.83 -11.41 1.30
N LEU A 39 -3.43 -10.23 0.83
CA LEU A 39 -2.32 -9.49 1.46
C LEU A 39 -2.66 -9.12 2.91
N TYR A 40 -3.88 -8.68 3.19
CA TYR A 40 -4.34 -8.45 4.55
C TYR A 40 -4.20 -9.71 5.42
N THR A 41 -4.56 -10.87 4.89
CA THR A 41 -4.48 -12.16 5.60
C THR A 41 -3.04 -12.57 5.86
N MET A 42 -2.16 -12.45 4.87
CA MET A 42 -0.72 -12.71 5.01
C MET A 42 -0.11 -11.85 6.14
N LEU A 43 -0.41 -10.55 6.13
CA LEU A 43 0.08 -9.61 7.13
C LEU A 43 -0.47 -9.92 8.53
N THR A 44 -1.78 -10.10 8.66
CA THR A 44 -2.43 -10.31 9.97
C THR A 44 -2.19 -11.71 10.56
N SER A 45 -1.75 -12.67 9.75
CA SER A 45 -1.31 -13.99 10.21
C SER A 45 0.10 -13.96 10.80
N HIS A 46 0.89 -12.92 10.52
CA HIS A 46 2.23 -12.81 11.06
C HIS A 46 2.20 -12.32 12.52
N ARG A 47 2.83 -13.07 13.44
CA ARG A 47 2.83 -12.81 14.90
C ARG A 47 3.17 -11.36 15.31
N ALA A 48 3.97 -10.66 14.51
CA ALA A 48 4.36 -9.28 14.80
C ALA A 48 3.23 -8.28 14.56
N LEU A 49 2.34 -8.57 13.61
CA LEU A 49 1.21 -7.74 13.20
C LEU A 49 -0.12 -8.25 13.76
N GLN A 50 -0.14 -9.50 14.23
CA GLN A 50 -1.24 -10.09 14.96
C GLN A 50 -1.36 -9.45 16.35
N GLY A 51 -2.54 -8.93 16.70
CA GLY A 51 -2.80 -8.43 18.04
C GLY A 51 -3.80 -7.30 18.10
N LEU A 52 -4.15 -6.92 19.34
CA LEU A 52 -5.00 -5.78 19.65
C LEU A 52 -4.27 -4.84 20.60
N TYR A 53 -4.17 -3.59 20.19
CA TYR A 53 -3.38 -2.55 20.84
C TYR A 53 -4.29 -1.45 21.35
N PRO A 54 -4.05 -0.90 22.57
CA PRO A 54 -4.86 0.20 23.11
C PRO A 54 -4.88 1.40 22.18
N ILE A 55 -6.02 2.05 22.05
CA ILE A 55 -6.14 3.36 21.40
C ILE A 55 -6.05 4.42 22.49
N GLY A 56 -4.84 4.94 22.72
CA GLY A 56 -4.59 5.84 23.85
C GLY A 56 -5.01 5.26 25.19
N ASN A 57 -5.67 6.08 26.00
CA ASN A 57 -6.30 5.73 27.27
C ASN A 57 -7.77 5.33 27.12
N SER A 58 -8.29 5.20 25.90
CA SER A 58 -9.66 4.74 25.67
C SER A 58 -9.84 3.28 26.12
N PRO A 59 -11.07 2.83 26.42
CA PRO A 59 -11.33 1.44 26.79
C PRO A 59 -11.24 0.45 25.60
N TYR A 60 -10.95 0.96 24.38
CA TYR A 60 -10.99 0.18 23.15
C TYR A 60 -9.59 -0.13 22.63
N LYS A 61 -9.52 -1.13 21.76
CA LYS A 61 -8.30 -1.60 21.11
C LYS A 61 -8.50 -1.71 19.61
N ALA A 62 -7.40 -1.65 18.85
CA ALA A 62 -7.39 -1.85 17.40
C ALA A 62 -6.24 -2.79 16.96
N SER A 63 -6.41 -3.40 15.78
CA SER A 63 -5.31 -4.02 15.03
C SER A 63 -4.34 -2.95 14.52
N LEU A 64 -3.16 -3.37 14.04
CA LEU A 64 -2.24 -2.47 13.32
C LEU A 64 -2.53 -2.43 11.82
N VAL A 65 -3.11 -3.50 11.26
CA VAL A 65 -3.36 -3.61 9.81
C VAL A 65 -4.82 -3.24 9.52
N HIS A 66 -5.02 -2.28 8.62
CA HIS A 66 -6.32 -1.78 8.24
C HIS A 66 -6.47 -1.74 6.73
N LYS A 67 -7.64 -2.15 6.24
CA LYS A 67 -8.07 -1.89 4.87
C LYS A 67 -8.79 -0.55 4.78
N GLU A 68 -8.77 0.09 3.62
CA GLU A 68 -9.59 1.29 3.33
C GLU A 68 -9.27 2.48 4.27
N TRP A 69 -8.00 2.65 4.65
CA TRP A 69 -7.59 3.71 5.57
C TRP A 69 -7.64 5.07 4.87
N PRO A 70 -8.12 6.15 5.52
CA PRO A 70 -8.13 7.46 4.89
C PRO A 70 -6.75 7.91 4.43
N GLU A 71 -6.65 8.44 3.20
CA GLU A 71 -5.46 9.15 2.73
C GLU A 71 -5.07 10.19 3.80
N PRO A 72 -3.81 10.22 4.28
CA PRO A 72 -3.40 11.17 5.29
C PRO A 72 -3.66 12.62 4.89
N LEU A 73 -3.29 12.98 3.66
CA LEU A 73 -3.43 14.32 3.12
C LEU A 73 -4.45 14.36 1.99
N ARG A 74 -5.30 15.40 2.01
CA ARG A 74 -6.29 15.61 0.95
C ARG A 74 -5.62 16.14 -0.30
N ARG A 75 -5.82 15.44 -1.43
CA ARG A 75 -5.37 15.90 -2.76
C ARG A 75 -6.05 17.21 -3.18
N LYS A 76 -5.31 18.07 -3.90
CA LYS A 76 -5.82 19.34 -4.44
C LYS A 76 -7.06 19.09 -5.32
N GLY A 77 -8.10 19.91 -5.14
CA GLY A 77 -9.34 19.82 -5.92
C GLY A 77 -10.30 18.70 -5.51
N LYS A 78 -9.96 17.86 -4.51
CA LYS A 78 -10.89 16.86 -3.95
C LYS A 78 -11.64 17.43 -2.74
N ARG A 79 -12.93 17.07 -2.59
CA ARG A 79 -13.78 17.53 -1.48
C ARG A 79 -13.39 16.87 -0.14
N GLY A 80 -13.03 15.59 -0.18
CA GLY A 80 -12.59 14.80 0.96
C GLY A 80 -11.27 14.06 0.69
N ARG A 81 -10.74 13.41 1.73
CA ARG A 81 -9.62 12.47 1.59
C ARG A 81 -10.15 11.19 0.94
N GLY A 82 -9.41 10.64 -0.01
CA GLY A 82 -9.72 9.29 -0.49
C GLY A 82 -9.20 8.25 0.50
N LYS A 83 -8.90 7.06 0.01
CA LYS A 83 -8.44 5.95 0.83
C LYS A 83 -7.27 5.24 0.17
N VAL A 84 -6.44 4.65 1.02
CA VAL A 84 -5.44 3.67 0.64
C VAL A 84 -5.98 2.28 0.88
N ASP A 85 -5.59 1.33 0.04
CA ASP A 85 -6.14 -0.02 0.09
C ASP A 85 -5.77 -0.71 1.40
N LEU A 86 -4.50 -0.61 1.80
CA LEU A 86 -4.01 -1.13 3.07
C LEU A 86 -3.11 -0.11 3.76
N ALA A 87 -3.21 -0.08 5.09
CA ALA A 87 -2.35 0.69 5.97
C ALA A 87 -1.88 -0.18 7.14
N ILE A 88 -0.62 -0.01 7.52
CA ILE A 88 -0.04 -0.57 8.74
C ILE A 88 0.29 0.59 9.66
N LEU A 89 -0.38 0.67 10.80
CA LEU A 89 -0.17 1.68 11.82
C LEU A 89 1.06 1.37 12.67
N ASN A 90 1.64 2.43 13.24
CA ASN A 90 2.66 2.29 14.24
C ASN A 90 2.02 2.08 15.63
N ARG A 91 2.57 1.16 16.42
CA ARG A 91 2.00 0.82 17.73
C ARG A 91 2.08 2.02 18.68
N GLU A 92 3.22 2.70 18.69
CA GLU A 92 3.49 3.85 19.54
C GLU A 92 2.54 5.00 19.21
N ASP A 93 2.25 5.24 17.93
CA ASP A 93 1.29 6.26 17.49
C ASP A 93 -0.14 5.92 17.92
N LEU A 94 -0.49 4.64 18.00
CA LEU A 94 -1.80 4.21 18.50
C LEU A 94 -1.93 4.38 20.02
N MET A 95 -0.81 4.28 20.76
CA MET A 95 -0.77 4.49 22.21
C MET A 95 -0.84 5.97 22.64
N ASP A 96 -0.49 6.91 21.75
CA ASP A 96 -0.78 8.34 21.95
C ASP A 96 -1.22 8.99 20.62
N PRO A 97 -2.48 8.74 20.20
CA PRO A 97 -2.92 9.10 18.87
C PRO A 97 -3.02 10.61 18.68
N VAL A 98 -3.35 11.34 19.75
CA VAL A 98 -3.48 12.80 19.69
C VAL A 98 -2.09 13.43 19.49
N ALA A 99 -1.07 13.02 20.25
CA ALA A 99 0.27 13.56 20.08
C ALA A 99 0.86 13.17 18.71
N ALA A 100 0.72 11.91 18.31
CA ALA A 100 1.19 11.40 17.02
C ALA A 100 0.59 12.18 15.84
N SER A 101 -0.72 12.45 15.90
CA SER A 101 -1.42 13.19 14.86
C SER A 101 -1.02 14.67 14.81
N ARG A 102 -0.75 15.31 15.96
CA ARG A 102 -0.21 16.68 16.01
C ARG A 102 1.18 16.74 15.39
N LYS A 103 2.07 15.82 15.77
CA LYS A 103 3.44 15.72 15.23
C LYS A 103 3.43 15.55 13.71
N SER A 104 2.47 14.80 13.18
CA SER A 104 2.32 14.57 11.74
C SER A 104 1.54 15.66 11.01
N GLY A 105 1.05 16.69 11.70
CA GLY A 105 0.27 17.78 11.10
C GLY A 105 -1.09 17.35 10.54
N LEU A 106 -1.60 16.18 10.93
CA LEU A 106 -2.85 15.61 10.40
C LEU A 106 -4.09 16.08 11.16
N LEU A 107 -3.91 16.56 12.39
CA LEU A 107 -4.99 17.07 13.24
C LEU A 107 -5.48 18.43 12.74
N PRO A 108 -6.76 18.56 12.33
CA PRO A 108 -7.32 19.86 11.95
C PRO A 108 -7.41 20.81 13.15
N GLN A 109 -7.26 22.11 12.91
CA GLN A 109 -7.54 23.12 13.93
C GLN A 109 -9.03 23.15 14.27
N ARG A 110 -9.36 23.13 15.57
CA ARG A 110 -10.73 23.21 16.09
C ARG A 110 -10.76 23.86 17.48
N VAL A 111 -11.94 24.39 17.84
CA VAL A 111 -12.21 25.02 19.14
C VAL A 111 -12.14 24.02 20.30
N ARG A 112 -12.59 22.77 20.09
CA ARG A 112 -12.53 21.70 21.10
C ARG A 112 -11.43 20.69 20.74
N PRO A 113 -10.65 20.19 21.73
CA PRO A 113 -9.67 19.14 21.49
C PRO A 113 -10.31 17.85 20.99
N PHE A 114 -9.61 17.18 20.07
CA PHE A 114 -9.97 15.84 19.64
C PHE A 114 -9.74 14.81 20.74
N LYS A 115 -10.65 13.84 20.87
CA LYS A 115 -10.45 12.65 21.69
C LYS A 115 -9.68 11.59 20.90
N GLU A 116 -8.95 10.73 21.60
CA GLU A 116 -8.14 9.65 21.03
C GLU A 116 -8.91 8.77 20.04
N ILE A 117 -10.13 8.35 20.41
CA ILE A 117 -11.01 7.57 19.52
C ILE A 117 -11.44 8.36 18.28
N GLU A 118 -11.66 9.67 18.40
CA GLU A 118 -12.00 10.49 17.23
C GLU A 118 -10.80 10.58 16.28
N VAL A 119 -9.58 10.71 16.80
CA VAL A 119 -8.36 10.69 15.97
C VAL A 119 -8.24 9.38 15.21
N PHE A 120 -8.44 8.25 15.89
CA PHE A 120 -8.36 6.93 15.27
C PHE A 120 -9.46 6.70 14.22
N THR A 121 -10.73 6.84 14.60
CA THR A 121 -11.88 6.53 13.71
C THR A 121 -11.94 7.45 12.50
N ARG A 122 -11.45 8.68 12.62
CA ARG A 122 -11.35 9.61 11.50
C ARG A 122 -10.07 9.41 10.69
N GLY A 123 -9.17 8.51 11.06
CA GLY A 123 -7.94 8.25 10.34
C GLY A 123 -6.99 9.45 10.31
N PHE A 124 -6.79 10.10 11.45
CA PHE A 124 -5.81 11.18 11.61
C PHE A 124 -4.45 10.67 12.11
N LEU A 125 -4.23 9.36 12.13
CA LEU A 125 -2.91 8.78 12.30
C LEU A 125 -2.23 8.63 10.95
N MET A 126 -0.92 8.87 10.92
CA MET A 126 -0.09 8.59 9.77
C MET A 126 0.36 7.13 9.86
N PRO A 127 -0.02 6.26 8.90
CA PRO A 127 0.53 4.90 8.87
C PRO A 127 2.06 4.87 8.76
N ALA A 128 2.66 3.80 9.27
CA ALA A 128 4.07 3.48 8.99
C ALA A 128 4.21 2.98 7.54
N PHE A 129 3.23 2.22 7.06
CA PHE A 129 3.21 1.72 5.70
C PHE A 129 1.85 1.88 5.07
N ILE A 130 1.83 2.21 3.77
CA ILE A 130 0.61 2.20 2.94
C ILE A 130 0.86 1.41 1.66
N VAL A 131 -0.18 0.72 1.18
CA VAL A 131 -0.14 -0.10 -0.03
C VAL A 131 -1.34 0.24 -0.91
N GLU A 132 -1.08 0.35 -2.20
CA GLU A 132 -2.07 0.38 -3.28
C GLU A 132 -1.93 -0.88 -4.13
N LEU A 133 -3.05 -1.48 -4.47
CA LEU A 133 -3.15 -2.75 -5.20
C LEU A 133 -4.05 -2.57 -6.42
N GLY A 134 -3.54 -2.94 -7.59
CA GLY A 134 -4.30 -2.86 -8.84
C GLY A 134 -4.36 -4.20 -9.56
N LEU A 135 -5.53 -4.53 -10.13
CA LEU A 135 -5.71 -5.70 -10.99
C LEU A 135 -6.21 -5.30 -12.38
N ASN A 136 -5.43 -5.60 -13.43
CA ASN A 136 -5.76 -5.37 -14.84
C ASN A 136 -6.04 -3.91 -15.27
N TYR A 137 -5.77 -2.91 -14.42
CA TYR A 137 -5.98 -1.51 -14.80
C TYR A 137 -4.86 -0.95 -15.67
N LYS A 138 -5.15 0.08 -16.46
CA LYS A 138 -4.14 0.74 -17.31
C LYS A 138 -3.21 1.64 -16.49
N VAL A 139 -1.96 1.73 -16.91
CA VAL A 139 -0.93 2.58 -16.29
C VAL A 139 -1.39 4.04 -16.15
N ALA A 140 -1.89 4.63 -17.23
CA ALA A 140 -2.25 6.05 -17.26
C ALA A 140 -3.45 6.40 -16.37
N THR A 141 -4.40 5.48 -16.19
CA THR A 141 -5.70 5.78 -15.55
C THR A 141 -5.80 5.31 -14.11
N HIS A 142 -4.94 4.41 -13.64
CA HIS A 142 -4.94 3.92 -12.24
C HIS A 142 -3.54 3.98 -11.63
N LEU A 143 -2.56 3.32 -12.25
CA LEU A 143 -1.20 3.22 -11.68
C LEU A 143 -0.57 4.59 -11.36
N ARG A 144 -0.64 5.55 -12.30
CA ARG A 144 -0.16 6.92 -12.09
C ARG A 144 -0.99 7.67 -11.03
N PRO A 145 -2.34 7.72 -11.10
CA PRO A 145 -3.14 8.30 -10.02
C PRO A 145 -2.89 7.73 -8.62
N ASP A 146 -2.67 6.42 -8.47
CA ASP A 146 -2.39 5.78 -7.19
C ASP A 146 -0.97 6.09 -6.71
N HIS A 147 0.01 6.07 -7.61
CA HIS A 147 1.34 6.60 -7.33
C HIS A 147 1.30 8.06 -6.81
N ASP A 148 0.58 8.94 -7.51
CA ASP A 148 0.49 10.35 -7.13
C ASP A 148 -0.25 10.54 -5.79
N LYS A 149 -1.21 9.65 -5.49
CA LYS A 149 -1.91 9.58 -4.20
C LYS A 149 -0.94 9.22 -3.07
N LEU A 150 -0.06 8.24 -3.28
CA LEU A 150 0.97 7.84 -2.32
C LEU A 150 1.93 9.02 -2.04
N LEU A 151 2.44 9.68 -3.09
CA LEU A 151 3.33 10.83 -2.95
C LEU A 151 2.64 12.02 -2.26
N ASN A 152 1.41 12.34 -2.64
CA ASN A 152 0.63 13.40 -2.00
C ASN A 152 0.41 13.13 -0.51
N SER A 153 0.38 11.87 -0.10
CA SER A 153 0.22 11.47 1.30
C SER A 153 1.50 11.64 2.13
N GLY A 154 2.59 12.12 1.52
CA GLY A 154 3.86 12.38 2.20
C GLY A 154 4.75 11.14 2.33
N TYR A 155 4.58 10.15 1.44
CA TYR A 155 5.41 8.94 1.41
C TYR A 155 6.34 8.98 0.22
N SER A 156 7.55 8.44 0.40
CA SER A 156 8.50 8.22 -0.67
C SER A 156 9.42 7.05 -0.35
N LYS A 157 10.11 6.55 -1.37
CA LYS A 157 11.14 5.53 -1.31
C LYS A 157 12.27 5.98 -0.37
N GLY A 158 12.74 5.07 0.47
CA GLY A 158 13.81 5.34 1.44
C GLY A 158 13.40 6.25 2.61
N GLY A 159 12.10 6.43 2.86
CA GLY A 159 11.63 7.09 4.08
C GLY A 159 12.15 6.38 5.34
N LYS A 160 12.65 7.15 6.31
CA LYS A 160 13.30 6.61 7.52
C LYS A 160 12.33 5.84 8.43
N ASP A 161 11.07 6.25 8.46
CA ASP A 161 10.02 5.72 9.33
C ASP A 161 8.69 5.53 8.59
N ARG A 162 8.72 5.58 7.25
CA ARG A 162 7.55 5.47 6.38
C ARG A 162 7.87 4.76 5.07
N GLY A 163 6.97 3.88 4.62
CA GLY A 163 7.05 3.21 3.33
C GLY A 163 5.74 3.26 2.55
N ALA A 164 5.84 3.39 1.22
CA ALA A 164 4.69 3.30 0.32
C ALA A 164 4.99 2.29 -0.78
N TYR A 165 3.99 1.46 -1.05
CA TYR A 165 4.08 0.35 -1.98
C TYR A 165 2.95 0.43 -3.00
N LEU A 166 3.30 0.23 -4.25
CA LEU A 166 2.36 0.11 -5.35
C LEU A 166 2.54 -1.27 -5.99
N VAL A 167 1.52 -2.10 -5.90
CA VAL A 167 1.52 -3.46 -6.43
C VAL A 167 0.49 -3.54 -7.53
N HIS A 168 0.89 -3.95 -8.73
CA HIS A 168 -0.06 -4.04 -9.84
C HIS A 168 0.13 -5.28 -10.69
N LEU A 169 -0.96 -6.03 -10.82
CA LEU A 169 -0.96 -7.36 -11.41
C LEU A 169 -1.89 -7.36 -12.62
N TRP A 170 -1.43 -7.91 -13.75
CA TRP A 170 -2.22 -8.10 -14.96
C TRP A 170 -2.28 -9.57 -15.29
N GLN A 171 -3.48 -10.14 -15.19
CA GLN A 171 -3.75 -11.55 -15.51
C GLN A 171 -3.47 -11.84 -16.98
N PRO A 172 -3.34 -13.11 -17.38
CA PRO A 172 -3.43 -13.46 -18.80
C PRO A 172 -4.77 -12.95 -19.34
N HIS A 173 -4.75 -11.99 -20.25
CA HIS A 173 -5.94 -11.62 -21.00
C HIS A 173 -5.50 -10.94 -22.29
N ARG A 174 -6.41 -10.86 -23.27
CA ARG A 174 -6.17 -10.25 -24.59
C ARG A 174 -5.93 -8.71 -24.54
N GLY A 175 -5.59 -8.15 -23.37
CA GLY A 175 -5.57 -6.72 -23.08
C GLY A 175 -4.29 -5.99 -23.49
N ILE A 176 -3.13 -6.68 -23.51
CA ILE A 176 -1.86 -6.04 -23.88
C ILE A 176 -1.56 -6.32 -25.35
N LYS A 177 -2.17 -5.47 -26.20
CA LYS A 177 -2.07 -5.58 -27.67
C LYS A 177 -0.78 -4.99 -28.22
N ASP A 178 -0.18 -4.02 -27.51
CA ASP A 178 1.08 -3.39 -27.90
C ASP A 178 2.13 -3.58 -26.79
N LYS A 179 2.88 -4.68 -26.89
CA LYS A 179 3.93 -5.00 -25.93
C LYS A 179 4.99 -3.91 -25.85
N LYS A 180 5.37 -3.30 -26.98
CA LYS A 180 6.47 -2.32 -27.01
C LYS A 180 6.10 -1.03 -26.28
N VAL A 181 4.88 -0.54 -26.47
CA VAL A 181 4.39 0.67 -25.79
C VAL A 181 4.22 0.41 -24.29
N VAL A 182 3.56 -0.68 -23.90
CA VAL A 182 3.34 -0.98 -22.47
C VAL A 182 4.66 -1.23 -21.73
N TRP A 183 5.61 -1.93 -22.35
CA TRP A 183 6.94 -2.13 -21.80
C TRP A 183 7.69 -0.82 -21.58
N LYS A 184 7.69 0.08 -22.57
CA LYS A 184 8.37 1.38 -22.47
C LYS A 184 7.76 2.25 -21.38
N ASP A 185 6.43 2.34 -21.32
CA ASP A 185 5.73 3.15 -20.34
C ASP A 185 5.92 2.62 -18.91
N LEU A 186 5.90 1.29 -18.73
CA LEU A 186 6.15 0.66 -17.43
C LEU A 186 7.59 0.85 -16.96
N ASN A 187 8.59 0.63 -17.84
CA ASN A 187 9.99 0.86 -17.47
C ASN A 187 10.26 2.33 -17.15
N ALA A 188 9.71 3.26 -17.94
CA ALA A 188 9.81 4.68 -17.65
C ALA A 188 9.17 5.01 -16.30
N PHE A 189 7.97 4.49 -16.02
CA PHE A 189 7.30 4.69 -14.74
C PHE A 189 8.12 4.17 -13.56
N ILE A 190 8.61 2.92 -13.63
CA ILE A 190 9.36 2.26 -12.55
C ILE A 190 10.69 2.98 -12.29
N SER A 191 11.43 3.33 -13.35
CA SER A 191 12.73 4.00 -13.21
C SER A 191 12.64 5.39 -12.60
N THR A 192 11.49 6.07 -12.74
CA THR A 192 11.24 7.38 -12.14
C THR A 192 10.41 7.32 -10.86
N SER A 193 10.01 6.13 -10.42
CA SER A 193 9.09 6.00 -9.30
C SER A 193 9.80 6.28 -7.97
N ASN A 194 9.16 7.14 -7.18
CA ASN A 194 9.62 7.47 -5.83
C ASN A 194 8.85 6.69 -4.76
N VAL A 195 8.26 5.55 -5.11
CA VAL A 195 7.68 4.59 -4.16
C VAL A 195 8.19 3.19 -4.51
N GLU A 196 8.00 2.22 -3.62
CA GLU A 196 8.36 0.85 -3.94
C GLU A 196 7.28 0.24 -4.86
N VAL A 197 7.71 -0.42 -5.95
CA VAL A 197 6.81 -0.89 -7.00
C VAL A 197 7.04 -2.38 -7.25
N ALA A 198 5.98 -3.17 -7.20
CA ALA A 198 5.95 -4.55 -7.67
C ALA A 198 4.95 -4.70 -8.81
N ILE A 199 5.32 -5.44 -9.86
CA ILE A 199 4.44 -5.67 -11.01
C ILE A 199 4.52 -7.09 -11.56
N VAL A 200 3.38 -7.58 -12.07
CA VAL A 200 3.31 -8.78 -12.92
C VAL A 200 2.47 -8.48 -14.13
N VAL A 201 3.01 -8.78 -15.31
CA VAL A 201 2.30 -8.55 -16.57
C VAL A 201 2.35 -9.79 -17.44
N PHE A 202 1.20 -10.46 -17.58
CA PHE A 202 1.07 -11.53 -18.56
C PHE A 202 0.83 -10.95 -19.96
N THR A 203 1.68 -11.34 -20.90
CA THR A 203 1.52 -11.05 -22.33
C THR A 203 1.13 -12.32 -23.08
N ALA A 204 0.96 -12.23 -24.41
CA ALA A 204 0.62 -13.39 -25.23
C ALA A 204 1.67 -14.53 -25.23
N SER A 205 2.90 -14.28 -24.79
CA SER A 205 3.98 -15.29 -24.86
C SER A 205 5.04 -15.19 -23.76
N HIS A 206 4.94 -14.19 -22.89
CA HIS A 206 5.92 -13.92 -21.85
C HIS A 206 5.21 -13.34 -20.63
N ILE A 207 5.83 -13.53 -19.46
CA ILE A 207 5.49 -12.88 -18.20
C ILE A 207 6.57 -11.85 -17.91
N TRP A 208 6.17 -10.62 -17.61
CA TRP A 208 7.07 -9.59 -17.12
C TRP A 208 6.88 -9.44 -15.62
N VAL A 209 7.97 -9.52 -14.86
CA VAL A 209 7.92 -9.56 -13.41
C VAL A 209 8.92 -8.57 -12.84
N LYS A 210 8.48 -7.83 -11.82
CA LYS A 210 9.36 -7.07 -10.94
C LYS A 210 8.88 -7.28 -9.51
N HIS A 211 9.67 -7.98 -8.71
CA HIS A 211 9.52 -8.00 -7.25
C HIS A 211 9.96 -6.67 -6.64
N LEU A 212 9.68 -6.47 -5.36
CA LEU A 212 10.16 -5.26 -4.66
C LEU A 212 11.69 -5.22 -4.61
N SER A 213 12.33 -6.37 -4.42
CA SER A 213 13.79 -6.53 -4.43
C SER A 213 14.45 -6.24 -5.78
N ASP A 214 13.69 -6.35 -6.87
CA ASP A 214 14.24 -6.25 -8.22
C ASP A 214 14.49 -4.80 -8.62
N LYS A 215 15.63 -4.55 -9.26
CA LYS A 215 15.97 -3.22 -9.81
C LYS A 215 15.27 -2.95 -11.15
N VAL A 216 14.99 -4.00 -11.91
CA VAL A 216 14.47 -3.92 -13.28
C VAL A 216 13.39 -4.98 -13.47
N ILE A 217 12.57 -4.80 -14.50
CA ILE A 217 11.62 -5.83 -14.94
C ILE A 217 12.40 -6.98 -15.57
N THR A 218 12.10 -8.20 -15.16
CA THR A 218 12.55 -9.44 -15.79
C THR A 218 11.47 -9.98 -16.73
N GLU A 219 11.87 -10.64 -17.80
CA GLU A 219 10.95 -11.23 -18.78
C GLU A 219 11.25 -12.73 -18.90
N THR A 220 10.20 -13.56 -18.75
CA THR A 220 10.29 -15.03 -18.87
C THR A 220 9.25 -15.54 -19.87
N PRO A 221 9.59 -16.49 -20.76
CA PRO A 221 8.61 -17.12 -21.64
C PRO A 221 7.51 -17.85 -20.86
N ILE A 222 6.30 -17.93 -21.44
CA ILE A 222 5.19 -18.78 -20.96
C ILE A 222 5.31 -20.18 -21.56
#